data_AF-A0A367FRV2-F1
#
_entry.id   AF-A0A367FRV2-F1
#
_cell.length_a   1.000
_cell.length_b   1.000
_cell.length_c   1.000
_cell.angle_alpha   90.00
_cell.angle_beta   90.00
_cell.angle_gamma   90.00
#
_symmetry.space_group_name_H-M   'P 1'
#
loop_
_entity.id
_entity.type
_entity.pdbx_description
1 polymer ?
#
loop_
_entity_poly.entity_id
_entity_poly.type
_entity_poly.pdbx_seq_one_letter_code
_entity_poly.pdbx_strand_id
1 'polypeptide(L)'
;MASRNVGRPSRQLNPLWIISLFLGIAEVTMGIAATQAQGWVQGLFAAFSIVFPMGVAGAFFAILWKKPYVLYSPEDFGGRSSVTDFVAALSSRADRNMKDVEHLVRSAVSAALPISSNVDRLSVADRAVDVARHEMRERWIEVDLGRINPFLKDYPFRVPYESVPTVEDLLGQVYFALSDRVGVYSYGEEWVLQDSAGEKPYVDAGRDWAQANLGTSDDTRALDDLGIRQGARLVAVPVRR
;
A
#
# COMPACT_ATOMS: atom_id res chain seq x y z
N MET A 1 -7.48 3.54 54.60
CA MET A 1 -6.23 2.90 54.17
C MET A 1 -6.58 1.78 53.20
N ALA A 2 -6.35 1.99 51.90
CA ALA A 2 -6.65 1.00 50.86
C ALA A 2 -5.36 0.66 50.10
N SER A 3 -4.98 -0.62 50.14
CA SER A 3 -3.76 -1.17 49.55
C SER A 3 -3.93 -1.32 48.03
N ARG A 4 -3.02 -0.74 47.24
CA ARG A 4 -2.98 -0.92 45.78
C ARG A 4 -2.32 -2.26 45.45
N ASN A 5 -3.10 -3.19 44.92
CA ASN A 5 -2.59 -4.39 44.24
C ASN A 5 -1.84 -3.96 42.97
N VAL A 6 -0.53 -4.14 42.96
CA VAL A 6 0.32 -4.01 41.77
C VAL A 6 0.16 -5.30 40.94
N GLY A 7 -0.58 -5.21 39.83
CA GLY A 7 -0.63 -6.28 38.84
C GLY A 7 0.77 -6.54 38.28
N ARG A 8 1.24 -7.78 38.36
CA ARG A 8 2.47 -8.19 37.69
C ARG A 8 2.24 -8.20 36.17
N PRO A 9 3.14 -7.66 35.35
CA PRO A 9 3.00 -7.74 33.90
C PRO A 9 3.04 -9.21 33.47
N SER A 10 2.02 -9.66 32.76
CA SER A 10 2.04 -10.95 32.07
C SER A 10 3.11 -10.89 30.98
N ARG A 11 4.17 -11.69 31.16
CA ARG A 11 5.25 -11.83 30.20
C ARG A 11 4.67 -12.55 28.98
N GLN A 12 4.17 -11.79 28.01
CA GLN A 12 3.84 -12.32 26.69
C GLN A 12 5.14 -12.88 26.11
N LEU A 13 5.27 -14.20 26.12
CA LEU A 13 6.42 -14.89 25.55
C LEU A 13 6.41 -14.59 24.05
N ASN A 14 7.33 -13.72 23.64
CA ASN A 14 7.51 -13.37 22.25
C ASN A 14 7.79 -14.67 21.46
N PRO A 15 6.97 -15.02 20.44
CA PRO A 15 7.12 -16.23 19.65
C PRO A 15 8.55 -16.45 19.11
N LEU A 16 9.27 -15.35 18.89
CA LEU A 16 10.66 -15.35 18.43
C LEU A 16 11.63 -16.02 19.42
N TRP A 17 11.37 -15.92 20.72
CA TRP A 17 12.21 -16.57 21.74
C TRP A 17 11.98 -18.10 21.78
N ILE A 18 10.75 -18.53 21.55
CA ILE A 18 10.40 -19.96 21.47
C ILE A 18 11.09 -20.61 20.27
N ILE A 19 11.05 -19.95 19.10
CA ILE A 19 11.72 -20.45 17.88
C ILE A 19 13.23 -20.54 18.09
N SER A 20 13.85 -19.51 18.68
CA SER A 20 15.29 -19.52 18.98
C SER A 20 15.69 -20.65 19.94
N LEU A 21 14.87 -20.90 20.96
CA LEU A 21 15.10 -21.99 21.92
C LEU A 21 15.01 -23.37 21.24
N PHE A 22 13.99 -23.58 20.42
CA PHE A 22 13.83 -24.83 19.67
C PHE A 22 14.97 -25.09 18.70
N LEU A 23 15.43 -24.04 17.99
CA LEU A 23 16.56 -24.15 17.07
C LEU A 23 17.85 -24.53 17.81
N GLY A 24 18.11 -23.89 18.96
CA GLY A 24 19.27 -24.20 19.79
C GLY A 24 19.25 -25.64 20.33
N ILE A 25 18.09 -26.13 20.79
CA ILE A 25 17.95 -27.52 21.27
C ILE A 25 18.12 -28.51 20.12
N ALA A 26 17.56 -28.21 18.94
CA ALA A 26 17.67 -29.07 17.76
C ALA A 26 19.13 -29.17 17.28
N GLU A 27 19.86 -28.07 17.25
CA GLU A 27 21.27 -28.01 16.88
C GLU A 27 22.14 -28.83 17.85
N VAL A 28 21.97 -28.64 19.16
CA VAL A 28 22.71 -29.40 20.18
C VAL A 28 22.41 -30.90 20.08
N THR A 29 21.14 -31.26 19.95
CA THR A 29 20.72 -32.67 19.83
C THR A 29 21.32 -33.31 18.58
N MET A 30 21.30 -32.60 17.46
CA MET A 30 21.87 -33.07 16.20
C MET A 30 23.40 -33.21 16.29
N GLY A 31 24.08 -32.27 16.95
CA GLY A 31 25.52 -32.34 17.20
C GLY A 31 25.92 -33.54 18.07
N ILE A 32 25.16 -33.81 19.14
CA ILE A 32 25.40 -34.98 20.01
C ILE A 32 25.16 -36.28 19.24
N ALA A 33 24.05 -36.38 18.50
CA ALA A 33 23.75 -37.56 17.69
C ALA A 33 24.84 -37.82 16.62
N ALA A 34 25.36 -36.76 15.99
CA ALA A 34 26.42 -36.86 15.00
C ALA A 34 27.75 -37.37 15.57
N THR A 35 28.07 -37.06 16.83
CA THR A 35 29.30 -37.52 17.49
C THR A 35 29.23 -38.97 17.98
N GLN A 36 28.02 -39.47 18.26
CA GLN A 36 27.81 -40.85 18.71
C GLN A 36 27.58 -41.83 17.55
N ALA A 37 27.20 -41.34 16.38
CA ALA A 37 27.06 -42.17 15.18
C ALA A 37 28.45 -42.47 14.58
N GLN A 38 28.74 -43.75 14.34
CA GLN A 38 29.94 -44.19 13.63
C GLN A 38 29.59 -44.95 12.35
N GLY A 39 30.47 -44.82 11.35
CA GLY A 39 30.36 -45.52 10.09
C GLY A 39 29.17 -45.06 9.23
N TRP A 40 28.51 -46.00 8.57
CA TRP A 40 27.44 -45.70 7.61
C TRP A 40 26.21 -45.00 8.24
N VAL A 41 25.98 -45.21 9.55
CA VAL A 41 24.88 -44.58 10.30
C VAL A 41 25.07 -43.07 10.41
N GLN A 42 26.31 -42.58 10.55
CA GLN A 42 26.63 -41.16 10.59
C GLN A 42 26.31 -40.48 9.25
N GLY A 43 26.62 -41.16 8.14
CA GLY A 43 26.27 -40.69 6.80
C GLY A 43 24.76 -40.62 6.59
N LEU A 44 24.02 -41.64 7.04
CA LEU A 44 22.56 -41.66 6.95
C LEU A 44 21.93 -40.51 7.77
N PHE A 45 22.46 -40.25 8.97
CA PHE A 45 22.00 -39.19 9.84
C PHE A 45 22.30 -37.80 9.26
N ALA A 46 23.50 -37.58 8.74
CA ALA A 46 23.87 -36.32 8.07
C ALA A 46 23.00 -36.07 6.82
N ALA A 47 22.77 -37.09 6.00
CA ALA A 47 21.91 -36.99 4.83
C ALA A 47 20.47 -36.64 5.24
N PHE A 48 19.92 -37.31 6.26
CA PHE A 48 18.60 -37.01 6.79
C PHE A 48 18.50 -35.57 7.30
N SER A 49 19.48 -35.09 8.08
CA SER A 49 19.52 -33.73 8.63
C SER A 49 19.56 -32.62 7.58
N ILE A 50 20.07 -32.89 6.38
CA ILE A 50 20.10 -31.92 5.27
C ILE A 50 18.82 -32.03 4.44
N VAL A 51 18.43 -33.26 4.07
CA VAL A 51 17.31 -33.52 3.17
C VAL A 51 15.98 -33.17 3.82
N PHE A 52 15.82 -33.40 5.13
CA PHE A 52 14.55 -33.16 5.81
C PHE A 52 14.18 -31.65 5.86
N PRO A 53 15.03 -30.72 6.34
CA PRO A 53 14.73 -29.29 6.32
C PRO A 53 14.55 -28.75 4.90
N MET A 54 15.37 -29.21 3.94
CA MET A 54 15.20 -28.86 2.53
C MET A 54 13.86 -29.32 1.97
N GLY A 55 13.43 -30.53 2.32
CA GLY A 55 12.14 -31.08 1.90
C GLY A 55 10.96 -30.32 2.50
N VAL A 56 11.03 -29.97 3.79
CA VAL A 56 10.01 -29.15 4.46
C VAL A 56 9.96 -27.74 3.87
N ALA A 57 11.11 -27.09 3.67
CA ALA A 57 11.18 -25.77 3.04
C ALA A 57 10.68 -25.81 1.59
N GLY A 58 11.09 -26.81 0.81
CA GLY A 58 10.65 -27.01 -0.57
C GLY A 58 9.14 -27.26 -0.65
N ALA A 59 8.58 -28.08 0.23
CA ALA A 59 7.13 -28.29 0.31
C ALA A 59 6.40 -27.01 0.71
N PHE A 60 6.94 -26.24 1.66
CA PHE A 60 6.41 -24.94 2.03
C PHE A 60 6.38 -23.99 0.82
N PHE A 61 7.50 -23.80 0.12
CA PHE A 61 7.56 -22.96 -1.08
C PHE A 61 6.68 -23.50 -2.22
N ALA A 62 6.57 -24.81 -2.39
CA ALA A 62 5.69 -25.41 -3.39
C ALA A 62 4.20 -25.14 -3.08
N ILE A 63 3.81 -25.18 -1.80
CA ILE A 63 2.48 -24.78 -1.35
C ILE A 63 2.27 -23.28 -1.59
N LEU A 64 3.26 -22.44 -1.31
CA LEU A 64 3.20 -21.00 -1.60
C LEU A 64 3.03 -20.72 -3.09
N TRP A 65 3.75 -21.45 -3.95
CA TRP A 65 3.66 -21.30 -5.39
C TRP A 65 2.27 -21.66 -5.93
N LYS A 66 1.62 -22.68 -5.35
CA LYS A 66 0.27 -23.10 -5.75
C LYS A 66 -0.85 -22.34 -5.04
N LYS A 67 -0.59 -21.76 -3.87
CA LYS A 67 -1.58 -21.06 -3.03
C LYS A 67 -0.95 -19.83 -2.34
N PRO A 68 -0.62 -18.77 -3.09
CA PRO A 68 -0.04 -17.56 -2.49
C PRO A 68 -0.97 -16.88 -1.47
N TYR A 69 -2.28 -17.17 -1.54
CA TYR A 69 -3.34 -16.68 -0.65
C TYR A 69 -3.26 -17.21 0.81
N VAL A 70 -2.40 -18.19 1.11
CA VAL A 70 -2.29 -18.81 2.45
C VAL A 70 -1.32 -18.05 3.38
N LEU A 71 -0.55 -17.09 2.87
CA LEU A 71 0.36 -16.25 3.66
C LEU A 71 -0.32 -15.10 4.40
N TYR A 72 -1.62 -14.92 4.20
CA TYR A 72 -2.41 -13.88 4.84
C TYR A 72 -3.58 -14.57 5.54
N SER A 73 -3.75 -14.30 6.83
CA SER A 73 -4.92 -14.82 7.53
C SER A 73 -6.18 -14.13 6.95
N PRO A 74 -7.32 -14.80 6.80
CA PRO A 74 -8.60 -14.15 6.47
C PRO A 74 -9.01 -13.05 7.47
N GLU A 75 -8.33 -12.95 8.60
CA GLU A 75 -8.45 -11.85 9.57
C GLU A 75 -7.60 -10.62 9.20
N ASP A 76 -6.53 -10.78 8.42
CA ASP A 76 -5.75 -9.67 7.82
C ASP A 76 -6.41 -9.12 6.54
N PHE A 77 -7.15 -9.98 5.83
CA PHE A 77 -8.13 -9.58 4.83
C PHE A 77 -9.51 -9.51 5.48
N GLY A 78 -9.71 -8.54 6.39
CA GLY A 78 -10.96 -8.32 7.12
C GLY A 78 -12.16 -8.78 6.31
N GLY A 79 -12.79 -9.86 6.78
CA GLY A 79 -13.78 -10.60 6.03
C GLY A 79 -14.80 -9.68 5.38
N ARG A 80 -14.77 -9.63 4.03
CA ARG A 80 -15.48 -8.71 3.15
C ARG A 80 -14.85 -7.31 3.06
N SER A 81 -13.67 -7.20 2.46
CA SER A 81 -13.23 -5.93 1.90
C SER A 81 -13.45 -5.95 0.39
N SER A 82 -14.54 -5.35 -0.05
CA SER A 82 -14.61 -4.90 -1.43
C SER A 82 -13.44 -3.96 -1.68
N VAL A 83 -13.00 -3.84 -2.93
CA VAL A 83 -11.99 -2.85 -3.37
C VAL A 83 -12.27 -1.47 -2.76
N THR A 84 -13.55 -1.10 -2.61
CA THR A 84 -13.99 0.13 -1.95
C THR A 84 -13.48 0.28 -0.51
N ASP A 85 -13.37 -0.78 0.28
CA ASP A 85 -12.81 -0.71 1.65
C ASP A 85 -11.29 -0.55 1.63
N PHE A 86 -10.60 -1.15 0.65
CA PHE A 86 -9.17 -0.94 0.45
C PHE A 86 -8.88 0.48 -0.03
N VAL A 87 -9.64 0.98 -1.01
CA VAL A 87 -9.56 2.35 -1.53
C VAL A 87 -9.93 3.35 -0.45
N ALA A 88 -10.98 3.10 0.34
CA ALA A 88 -11.34 3.93 1.49
C ALA A 88 -10.27 3.88 2.59
N ALA A 89 -9.64 2.73 2.83
CA ALA A 89 -8.53 2.62 3.76
C ALA A 89 -7.27 3.35 3.26
N LEU A 90 -7.00 3.34 1.96
CA LEU A 90 -5.86 4.01 1.32
C LEU A 90 -6.08 5.53 1.22
N SER A 91 -7.27 5.97 0.82
CA SER A 91 -7.66 7.39 0.80
C SER A 91 -7.74 7.97 2.21
N SER A 92 -8.29 7.22 3.18
CA SER A 92 -8.23 7.61 4.59
C SER A 92 -6.82 7.60 5.15
N ARG A 93 -5.90 6.78 4.63
CA ARG A 93 -4.48 6.81 5.01
C ARG A 93 -3.76 8.01 4.43
N ALA A 94 -4.05 8.39 3.18
CA ALA A 94 -3.59 9.65 2.60
C ALA A 94 -4.08 10.86 3.41
N ASP A 95 -5.35 10.87 3.81
CA ASP A 95 -5.92 11.91 4.67
C ASP A 95 -5.35 11.90 6.09
N ARG A 96 -5.08 10.72 6.68
CA ARG A 96 -4.41 10.60 7.99
C ARG A 96 -2.99 11.13 7.95
N ASN A 97 -2.21 10.78 6.92
CA ASN A 97 -0.86 11.30 6.74
C ASN A 97 -0.85 12.84 6.61
N MET A 98 -1.85 13.42 5.94
CA MET A 98 -2.00 14.90 5.86
C MET A 98 -2.24 15.51 7.25
N LYS A 99 -3.09 14.89 8.07
CA LYS A 99 -3.34 15.34 9.47
C LYS A 99 -2.09 15.19 10.34
N ASP A 100 -1.35 14.10 10.18
CA ASP A 100 -0.12 13.86 10.94
C ASP A 100 0.96 14.89 10.56
N VAL A 101 1.12 15.19 9.27
CA VAL A 101 2.02 16.25 8.80
C VAL A 101 1.57 17.62 9.30
N GLU A 102 0.28 17.92 9.29
CA GLU A 102 -0.26 19.16 9.86
C GLU A 102 0.06 19.29 11.35
N HIS A 103 -0.10 18.21 12.12
CA HIS A 103 0.27 18.20 13.54
C HIS A 103 1.76 18.44 13.73
N LEU A 104 2.62 17.79 12.93
CA LEU A 104 4.07 17.97 12.99
C LEU A 104 4.51 19.39 12.61
N VAL A 105 3.96 19.96 11.53
CA VAL A 105 4.25 21.33 11.08
C VAL A 105 3.76 22.33 12.12
N ARG A 106 2.53 22.19 12.63
CA ARG A 106 1.98 23.05 13.68
C ARG A 106 2.83 22.98 14.95
N SER A 107 3.26 21.79 15.36
CA SER A 107 4.14 21.59 16.53
C SER A 107 5.52 22.22 16.31
N ALA A 108 6.15 22.03 15.16
CA ALA A 108 7.47 22.58 14.85
C ALA A 108 7.45 24.12 14.78
N VAL A 109 6.44 24.70 14.12
CA VAL A 109 6.28 26.16 14.01
C VAL A 109 5.98 26.78 15.37
N SER A 110 5.15 26.13 16.19
CA SER A 110 4.87 26.60 17.56
C SER A 110 6.09 26.53 18.48
N ALA A 111 6.98 25.57 18.27
CA ALA A 111 8.22 25.41 19.03
C ALA A 111 9.31 26.41 18.62
N ALA A 112 9.34 26.84 17.35
CA ALA A 112 10.37 27.74 16.80
C ALA A 112 10.10 29.24 17.04
N LEU A 113 8.88 29.64 17.39
CA LEU A 113 8.53 31.06 17.56
C LEU A 113 8.75 31.55 19.00
N PRO A 114 9.41 32.71 19.21
CA PRO A 114 9.58 33.31 20.54
C PRO A 114 8.23 33.73 21.15
N ILE A 115 8.23 33.98 22.47
CA ILE A 115 7.03 34.29 23.28
C ILE A 115 6.55 35.72 22.99
N SER A 116 6.06 35.97 21.78
CA SER A 116 5.14 37.08 21.53
C SER A 116 3.74 36.51 21.31
N SER A 117 2.73 37.33 21.60
CA SER A 117 1.32 36.99 21.85
C SER A 117 0.79 35.67 21.25
N ASN A 118 0.05 34.88 22.03
CA ASN A 118 -0.54 33.61 21.58
C ASN A 118 -1.38 33.74 20.29
N VAL A 119 -1.92 34.94 20.02
CA VAL A 119 -2.73 35.24 18.83
C VAL A 119 -1.87 35.25 17.56
N ASP A 120 -0.66 35.81 17.61
CA ASP A 120 0.26 35.82 16.46
C ASP A 120 0.77 34.40 16.14
N ARG A 121 1.08 33.61 17.17
CA ARG A 121 1.57 32.22 17.02
C ARG A 121 0.58 31.30 16.34
N LEU A 122 -0.69 31.35 16.73
CA LEU A 122 -1.77 30.58 16.09
C LEU A 122 -1.92 30.98 14.63
N SER A 123 -1.93 32.27 14.32
CA SER A 123 -2.09 32.76 12.94
C SER A 123 -0.91 32.37 12.02
N VAL A 124 0.33 32.35 12.54
CA VAL A 124 1.51 31.96 11.76
C VAL A 124 1.56 30.44 11.58
N ALA A 125 1.21 29.67 12.60
CA ALA A 125 1.10 28.22 12.50
C ALA A 125 0.01 27.80 11.51
N ASP A 126 -1.15 28.47 11.52
CA ASP A 126 -2.23 28.21 10.58
C ASP A 126 -1.79 28.55 9.14
N ARG A 127 -1.11 29.68 8.90
CA ARG A 127 -0.54 29.99 7.57
C ARG A 127 0.49 28.97 7.10
N ALA A 128 1.38 28.50 8.00
CA ALA A 128 2.38 27.51 7.66
C ALA A 128 1.74 26.15 7.31
N VAL A 129 0.70 25.77 8.05
CA VAL A 129 -0.13 24.59 7.75
C VAL A 129 -0.84 24.76 6.40
N ASP A 130 -1.37 25.94 6.11
CA ASP A 130 -2.05 26.20 4.84
C ASP A 130 -1.09 26.14 3.64
N VAL A 131 0.13 26.67 3.78
CA VAL A 131 1.19 26.56 2.77
C VAL A 131 1.61 25.09 2.58
N ALA A 132 1.85 24.35 3.67
CA ALA A 132 2.21 22.94 3.59
C ALA A 132 1.10 22.09 2.94
N ARG A 133 -0.17 22.38 3.29
CA ARG A 133 -1.34 21.74 2.65
C ARG A 133 -1.44 22.09 1.18
N HIS A 134 -1.09 23.32 0.78
CA HIS A 134 -1.09 23.73 -0.62
C HIS A 134 -0.04 22.95 -1.42
N GLU A 135 1.22 22.96 -0.97
CA GLU A 135 2.31 22.24 -1.64
C GLU A 135 2.08 20.72 -1.66
N MET A 136 1.48 20.15 -0.61
CA MET A 136 1.11 18.74 -0.60
C MET A 136 -0.02 18.46 -1.59
N ARG A 137 -1.06 19.29 -1.69
CA ARG A 137 -2.11 19.07 -2.71
C ARG A 137 -1.56 19.15 -4.12
N GLU A 138 -0.61 20.04 -4.37
CA GLU A 138 0.05 20.16 -5.66
C GLU A 138 0.88 18.93 -6.04
N ARG A 139 1.23 18.06 -5.08
CA ARG A 139 1.99 16.83 -5.33
C ARG A 139 1.16 15.62 -5.73
N TRP A 140 -0.16 15.70 -5.63
CA TRP A 140 -1.05 14.57 -5.79
C TRP A 140 -1.93 14.75 -7.02
N ILE A 141 -2.28 13.65 -7.66
CA ILE A 141 -3.35 13.60 -8.64
C ILE A 141 -4.60 13.19 -7.87
N GLU A 142 -5.66 13.98 -7.99
CA GLU A 142 -6.97 13.63 -7.45
C GLU A 142 -7.85 13.11 -8.58
N VAL A 143 -8.43 11.91 -8.42
CA VAL A 143 -9.34 11.30 -9.38
C VAL A 143 -10.70 11.10 -8.71
N ASP A 144 -11.71 11.83 -9.16
CA ASP A 144 -13.10 11.61 -8.76
C ASP A 144 -13.66 10.38 -9.47
N LEU A 145 -14.01 9.37 -8.68
CA LEU A 145 -14.58 8.10 -9.15
C LEU A 145 -16.11 8.05 -9.04
N GLY A 146 -16.73 9.10 -8.49
CA GLY A 146 -18.14 9.16 -8.13
C GLY A 146 -19.11 9.01 -9.31
N ARG A 147 -18.67 9.33 -10.52
CA ARG A 147 -19.50 9.21 -11.73
C ARG A 147 -19.64 7.77 -12.23
N ILE A 148 -18.70 6.89 -11.88
CA ILE A 148 -18.76 5.45 -12.21
C ILE A 148 -19.22 4.66 -10.99
N ASN A 149 -18.71 5.00 -9.81
CA ASN A 149 -19.07 4.36 -8.55
C ASN A 149 -19.66 5.41 -7.58
N PRO A 150 -21.00 5.52 -7.48
CA PRO A 150 -21.65 6.52 -6.61
C PRO A 150 -21.25 6.43 -5.13
N PHE A 151 -20.79 5.26 -4.67
CA PHE A 151 -20.30 5.09 -3.29
C PHE A 151 -18.99 5.85 -3.01
N LEU A 152 -18.23 6.18 -4.06
CA LEU A 152 -16.96 6.90 -3.96
C LEU A 152 -17.09 8.41 -4.21
N LYS A 153 -18.32 8.92 -4.36
CA LYS A 153 -18.58 10.33 -4.71
C LYS A 153 -17.92 11.33 -3.74
N ASP A 154 -17.88 11.01 -2.46
CA ASP A 154 -17.31 11.88 -1.43
C ASP A 154 -15.86 11.50 -1.07
N TYR A 155 -15.27 10.52 -1.78
CA TYR A 155 -13.96 9.95 -1.51
C TYR A 155 -13.09 10.00 -2.77
N PRO A 156 -12.54 11.18 -3.13
CA PRO A 156 -11.66 11.29 -4.28
C PRO A 156 -10.44 10.40 -4.08
N PHE A 157 -10.12 9.61 -5.11
CA PHE A 157 -8.95 8.76 -5.11
C PHE A 157 -7.71 9.63 -5.31
N ARG A 158 -6.76 9.58 -4.37
CA ARG A 158 -5.56 10.43 -4.44
C ARG A 158 -4.32 9.58 -4.56
N VAL A 159 -3.48 9.91 -5.54
CA VAL A 159 -2.21 9.22 -5.79
C VAL A 159 -1.07 10.24 -5.87
N PRO A 160 0.07 10.03 -5.17
CA PRO A 160 1.24 10.89 -5.34
C PRO A 160 1.76 10.83 -6.78
N TYR A 161 1.99 11.98 -7.42
CA TYR A 161 2.44 12.07 -8.82
C TYR A 161 3.71 11.24 -9.08
N GLU A 162 4.68 11.30 -8.16
CA GLU A 162 5.94 10.56 -8.26
C GLU A 162 5.78 9.02 -8.17
N SER A 163 4.64 8.53 -7.67
CA SER A 163 4.37 7.09 -7.56
C SER A 163 3.74 6.47 -8.81
N VAL A 164 3.38 7.31 -9.79
CA VAL A 164 2.77 6.92 -11.08
C VAL A 164 3.51 7.60 -12.23
N PRO A 165 4.74 7.18 -12.53
CA PRO A 165 5.56 7.84 -13.55
C PRO A 165 4.96 7.72 -14.96
N THR A 166 4.12 6.71 -15.21
CA THR A 166 3.54 6.46 -16.53
C THR A 166 2.00 6.48 -16.55
N VAL A 167 1.45 6.59 -17.76
CA VAL A 167 0.00 6.46 -18.01
C VAL A 167 -0.51 5.09 -17.56
N GLU A 168 0.20 4.01 -17.90
CA GLU A 168 -0.08 2.64 -17.45
C GLU A 168 -0.26 2.56 -15.93
N ASP A 169 0.68 3.14 -15.16
CA ASP A 169 0.66 3.09 -13.70
C ASP A 169 -0.56 3.80 -13.12
N LEU A 170 -0.88 5.00 -13.63
CA LEU A 170 -2.05 5.75 -13.20
C LEU A 170 -3.35 5.02 -13.55
N LEU A 171 -3.49 4.57 -14.79
CA LEU A 171 -4.67 3.86 -15.26
C LEU A 171 -4.86 2.54 -14.51
N GLY A 172 -3.77 1.82 -14.22
CA GLY A 172 -3.79 0.60 -13.42
C GLY A 172 -4.32 0.85 -12.01
N GLN A 173 -3.85 1.89 -11.32
CA GLN A 173 -4.34 2.24 -9.98
C GLN A 173 -5.82 2.64 -9.99
N VAL A 174 -6.25 3.47 -10.96
CA VAL A 174 -7.66 3.86 -11.10
C VAL A 174 -8.53 2.66 -11.46
N TYR A 175 -8.07 1.78 -12.35
CA TYR A 175 -8.74 0.53 -12.70
C TYR A 175 -8.93 -0.33 -11.45
N PHE A 176 -7.89 -0.54 -10.64
CA PHE A 176 -8.03 -1.35 -9.44
C PHE A 176 -9.12 -0.80 -8.52
N ALA A 177 -9.20 0.53 -8.38
CA ALA A 177 -10.25 1.19 -7.60
C ALA A 177 -11.67 1.07 -8.19
N LEU A 178 -11.78 0.83 -9.50
CA LEU A 178 -13.04 0.69 -10.25
C LEU A 178 -13.35 -0.76 -10.67
N SER A 179 -12.51 -1.73 -10.34
CA SER A 179 -12.55 -3.08 -10.92
C SER A 179 -13.83 -3.88 -10.62
N ASP A 180 -14.65 -3.41 -9.68
CA ASP A 180 -15.99 -3.94 -9.42
C ASP A 180 -17.07 -3.42 -10.39
N ARG A 181 -16.76 -2.38 -11.18
CA ARG A 181 -17.67 -1.67 -12.08
C ARG A 181 -17.27 -1.67 -13.54
N VAL A 182 -15.99 -1.82 -13.84
CA VAL A 182 -15.47 -1.77 -15.21
C VAL A 182 -14.67 -3.03 -15.53
N GLY A 183 -14.70 -3.46 -16.79
CA GLY A 183 -13.96 -4.62 -17.28
C GLY A 183 -12.44 -4.41 -17.25
N VAL A 184 -11.68 -5.51 -17.26
CA VAL A 184 -10.22 -5.45 -17.44
C VAL A 184 -9.90 -4.87 -18.82
N TYR A 185 -8.91 -3.98 -18.90
CA TYR A 185 -8.48 -3.34 -20.15
C TYR A 185 -9.59 -2.57 -20.90
N SER A 186 -10.59 -2.07 -20.18
CA SER A 186 -11.76 -1.38 -20.74
C SER A 186 -11.59 0.15 -20.87
N TYR A 187 -10.40 0.67 -20.58
CA TYR A 187 -10.13 2.11 -20.70
C TYR A 187 -10.26 2.55 -22.17
N GLY A 188 -11.01 3.63 -22.42
CA GLY A 188 -11.35 4.08 -23.77
C GLY A 188 -12.69 3.52 -24.28
N GLU A 189 -13.13 2.36 -23.78
CA GLU A 189 -14.37 1.71 -24.21
C GLU A 189 -15.52 1.85 -23.21
N GLU A 190 -15.26 1.58 -21.93
CA GLU A 190 -16.26 1.65 -20.86
C GLU A 190 -16.10 2.91 -20.01
N TRP A 191 -14.87 3.39 -19.88
CA TRP A 191 -14.56 4.58 -19.08
C TRP A 191 -13.32 5.30 -19.58
N VAL A 192 -13.26 6.59 -19.29
CA VAL A 192 -12.10 7.46 -19.60
C VAL A 192 -11.87 8.44 -18.47
N LEU A 193 -10.63 8.93 -18.35
CA LEU A 193 -10.34 10.07 -17.50
C LEU A 193 -10.68 11.36 -18.25
N GLN A 194 -11.19 12.35 -17.52
CA GLN A 194 -11.48 13.68 -18.01
C GLN A 194 -10.92 14.69 -17.03
N ASP A 195 -10.47 15.86 -17.50
CA ASP A 195 -10.20 16.97 -16.58
C ASP A 195 -11.48 17.34 -15.82
N SER A 196 -11.36 17.62 -14.52
CA SER A 196 -12.41 18.16 -13.67
C SER A 196 -13.07 19.44 -14.21
N ALA A 197 -12.34 20.25 -15.00
CA ALA A 197 -12.88 21.40 -15.71
C ALA A 197 -13.90 21.00 -16.81
N GLY A 198 -13.96 19.72 -17.17
CA GLY A 198 -14.92 19.17 -18.11
C GLY A 198 -14.58 19.37 -19.58
N GLU A 199 -13.40 19.89 -19.91
CA GLU A 199 -13.09 20.36 -21.27
C GLU A 199 -12.70 19.24 -22.24
N LYS A 200 -12.01 18.18 -21.80
CA LYS A 200 -11.56 17.11 -22.71
C LYS A 200 -11.36 15.76 -22.02
N PRO A 201 -11.98 14.66 -22.53
CA PRO A 201 -11.62 13.31 -22.12
C PRO A 201 -10.28 12.87 -22.73
N TYR A 202 -9.46 12.18 -21.94
CA TYR A 202 -8.18 11.60 -22.35
C TYR A 202 -8.41 10.27 -23.07
N VAL A 203 -9.00 10.34 -24.27
CA VAL A 203 -9.30 9.15 -25.11
C VAL A 203 -8.05 8.58 -25.79
N ASP A 204 -7.02 9.41 -26.01
CA ASP A 204 -5.78 9.03 -26.68
C ASP A 204 -4.75 8.44 -25.69
N ALA A 205 -5.19 7.51 -24.83
CA ALA A 205 -4.40 6.94 -23.75
C ALA A 205 -4.75 5.47 -23.50
N GLY A 206 -3.83 4.76 -22.86
CA GLY A 206 -4.01 3.35 -22.50
C GLY A 206 -3.73 2.40 -23.65
N ARG A 207 -4.19 1.15 -23.50
CA ARG A 207 -3.80 0.01 -24.33
C ARG A 207 -4.03 0.23 -25.82
N ASP A 208 -5.21 0.70 -26.21
CA ASP A 208 -5.56 0.85 -27.63
C ASP A 208 -4.65 1.86 -28.32
N TRP A 209 -4.37 2.98 -27.64
CA TRP A 209 -3.44 3.97 -28.13
C TRP A 209 -2.01 3.39 -28.21
N ALA A 210 -1.55 2.70 -27.17
CA ALA A 210 -0.22 2.09 -27.11
C ALA A 210 -0.03 1.05 -28.23
N GLN A 211 -1.06 0.25 -28.50
CA GLN A 211 -1.01 -0.77 -29.54
C GLN A 211 -0.97 -0.13 -30.94
N ALA A 212 -1.75 0.93 -31.17
CA ALA A 212 -1.80 1.63 -32.45
C ALA A 212 -0.51 2.42 -32.76
N ASN A 213 0.15 2.99 -31.75
CA ASN A 213 1.26 3.93 -31.94
C ASN A 213 2.64 3.35 -31.60
N LEU A 214 2.72 2.45 -30.62
CA LEU A 214 3.99 1.91 -30.09
C LEU A 214 4.14 0.40 -30.38
N GLY A 215 3.07 -0.29 -30.76
CA GLY A 215 3.09 -1.74 -30.97
C GLY A 215 3.21 -2.57 -29.68
N THR A 216 2.93 -1.96 -28.53
CA THR A 216 2.91 -2.61 -27.20
C THR A 216 1.52 -2.53 -26.58
N SER A 217 1.23 -3.36 -25.57
CA SER A 217 0.00 -3.26 -24.77
C SER A 217 0.04 -2.16 -23.72
N ASP A 218 1.24 -1.67 -23.39
CA ASP A 218 1.46 -0.88 -22.20
C ASP A 218 1.76 0.59 -22.57
N ASP A 219 1.01 1.53 -22.02
CA ASP A 219 1.19 2.96 -22.28
C ASP A 219 2.24 3.56 -21.34
N THR A 220 3.51 3.38 -21.69
CA THR A 220 4.65 3.81 -20.85
C THR A 220 5.01 5.29 -21.01
N ARG A 221 4.15 6.10 -21.63
CA ARG A 221 4.37 7.55 -21.75
C ARG A 221 4.32 8.22 -20.38
N ALA A 222 4.99 9.37 -20.26
CA ALA A 222 4.88 10.17 -19.06
C ALA A 222 3.49 10.82 -18.99
N LEU A 223 2.98 11.06 -17.78
CA LEU A 223 1.71 11.76 -17.58
C LEU A 223 1.70 13.16 -18.21
N ASP A 224 2.85 13.83 -18.18
CA ASP A 224 3.06 15.15 -18.80
C ASP A 224 2.81 15.13 -20.32
N ASP A 225 3.03 14.01 -21.00
CA ASP A 225 2.79 13.88 -22.45
C ASP A 225 1.28 13.92 -22.79
N LEU A 226 0.43 13.51 -21.83
CA LEU A 226 -1.01 13.67 -21.91
C LEU A 226 -1.48 15.03 -21.38
N GLY A 227 -0.59 15.87 -20.86
CA GLY A 227 -0.93 17.12 -20.19
C GLY A 227 -1.45 16.93 -18.76
N ILE A 228 -1.32 15.73 -18.20
CA ILE A 228 -1.67 15.44 -16.80
C ILE A 228 -0.46 15.81 -15.94
N ARG A 229 -0.59 16.91 -15.19
CA ARG A 229 0.48 17.45 -14.34
C ARG A 229 0.27 17.15 -12.86
N GLN A 230 1.30 17.45 -12.07
CA GLN A 230 1.18 17.56 -10.62
C GLN A 230 -0.03 18.43 -10.21
N GLY A 231 -0.82 17.96 -9.24
CA GLY A 231 -2.01 18.68 -8.78
C GLY A 231 -3.22 18.54 -9.69
N ALA A 232 -3.12 17.74 -10.77
CA ALA A 232 -4.24 17.52 -11.69
C ALA A 232 -5.45 16.95 -10.94
N ARG A 233 -6.62 17.49 -11.28
CA ARG A 233 -7.91 17.00 -10.84
C ARG A 233 -8.62 16.36 -12.00
N LEU A 234 -8.81 15.06 -11.91
CA LEU A 234 -9.39 14.23 -12.94
C LEU A 234 -10.72 13.66 -12.46
N VAL A 235 -11.56 13.28 -13.40
CA VAL A 235 -12.84 12.62 -13.16
C VAL A 235 -12.89 11.40 -14.05
N ALA A 236 -13.11 10.23 -13.47
CA ALA A 236 -13.38 9.02 -14.23
C ALA A 236 -14.86 9.04 -14.66
N VAL A 237 -15.10 9.04 -15.97
CA VAL A 237 -16.44 9.09 -16.56
C VAL A 237 -16.73 7.83 -17.37
N PRO A 238 -17.96 7.32 -17.35
CA PRO A 238 -18.36 6.25 -18.26
C PRO A 238 -18.42 6.76 -19.70
N VAL A 239 -17.94 5.96 -20.64
CA VAL A 239 -18.08 6.23 -22.08
C VAL A 239 -19.51 5.87 -22.48
N ARG A 240 -20.32 6.86 -22.84
CA ARG A 240 -21.66 6.61 -23.38
C ARG A 240 -21.54 6.22 -24.85
N ARG A 241 -21.94 4.98 -25.17
CA ARG A 241 -22.27 4.58 -26.55
C ARG A 241 -23.67 5.07 -26.93
#